data_AF-A0A4D7JRC2-F1
#
_entry.id   AF-A0A4D7JRC2-F1
#
_cell.length_a   1.000
_cell.length_b   1.000
_cell.length_c   1.000
_cell.angle_alpha   90.00
_cell.angle_beta   90.00
_cell.angle_gamma   90.00
#
_symmetry.space_group_name_H-M   'P 1'
#
loop_
_entity.id
_entity.type
_entity.pdbx_description
1 polymer ?
#
loop_
_entity_poly.entity_id
_entity_poly.type
_entity_poly.pdbx_seq_one_letter_code
_entity_poly.pdbx_strand_id
1 'polypeptide(L)' 'MTKTRNQKQYTIQGTILNQNKKPVKGVLIRATDLDPQTSEKLIGGHVYTDEKGKYIITFRESDFRTRDRKKVPT' A
#
# COMPACT_ATOMS: atom_id res chain seq x y z
N MET A 1 25.61 -16.54 -11.22
CA MET A 1 24.17 -16.72 -11.53
C MET A 1 23.35 -16.03 -10.45
N THR A 2 22.71 -14.90 -10.77
CA THR A 2 21.91 -14.14 -9.80
C THR A 2 20.51 -14.73 -9.75
N LYS A 3 20.11 -15.33 -8.62
CA LYS A 3 18.72 -15.79 -8.40
C LYS A 3 17.79 -14.58 -8.46
N THR A 4 17.02 -14.43 -9.53
CA THR A 4 15.90 -13.49 -9.59
C THR A 4 14.90 -13.91 -8.52
N ARG A 5 14.89 -13.25 -7.36
CA ARG A 5 13.83 -13.43 -6.36
C ARG A 5 12.54 -12.98 -7.02
N ASN A 6 11.68 -13.91 -7.40
CA ASN A 6 10.32 -13.62 -7.82
C ASN A 6 9.61 -13.00 -6.60
N GLN A 7 9.58 -11.67 -6.52
CA GLN A 7 9.00 -10.97 -5.38
C GLN A 7 7.48 -11.05 -5.52
N LYS A 8 6.82 -11.67 -4.53
CA LYS A 8 5.36 -11.77 -4.51
C LYS A 8 4.74 -10.38 -4.63
N GLN A 9 3.73 -10.28 -5.47
CA GLN A 9 2.95 -9.08 -5.70
C GLN A 9 1.58 -9.24 -5.04
N TYR A 10 1.11 -8.19 -4.40
CA TYR A 10 -0.14 -8.13 -3.68
C TYR A 10 -0.98 -6.97 -4.20
N THR A 11 -2.30 -7.09 -4.02
CA THR A 11 -3.27 -6.10 -4.47
C THR A 11 -4.28 -5.82 -3.36
N ILE A 12 -4.48 -4.54 -3.03
CA ILE A 12 -5.61 -4.05 -2.25
C ILE A 12 -6.56 -3.34 -3.22
N GLN A 13 -7.84 -3.69 -3.18
CA GLN A 13 -8.85 -3.05 -4.02
C GLN A 13 -10.12 -2.80 -3.22
N GLY A 14 -10.83 -1.73 -3.58
CA GLY A 14 -12.06 -1.37 -2.89
C GLY A 14 -12.85 -0.30 -3.63
N THR A 15 -13.94 0.14 -3.01
CA THR A 15 -14.81 1.22 -3.53
C THR A 15 -15.13 2.19 -2.41
N ILE A 16 -15.03 3.49 -2.67
CA ILE A 16 -15.39 4.55 -1.73
C ILE A 16 -16.76 5.11 -2.11
N LEU A 17 -17.68 5.08 -1.14
CA LEU A 17 -19.02 5.64 -1.23
C LEU A 17 -19.20 6.75 -0.20
N ASN A 18 -20.03 7.74 -0.49
CA ASN A 18 -20.49 8.70 0.52
C ASN A 18 -21.65 8.12 1.36
N GLN A 19 -22.14 8.92 2.33
CA GLN A 19 -23.24 8.52 3.22
C GLN A 19 -24.54 8.13 2.49
N ASN A 20 -24.75 8.65 1.29
CA ASN A 20 -25.90 8.33 0.42
C ASN A 20 -25.65 7.13 -0.48
N LYS A 21 -24.59 6.34 -0.21
CA LYS A 21 -24.15 5.18 -1.02
C LYS A 21 -23.77 5.54 -2.47
N LYS A 22 -23.47 6.80 -2.77
CA LYS A 22 -23.00 7.22 -4.10
C LYS A 22 -21.47 7.13 -4.20
N PRO A 23 -20.91 6.63 -5.31
CA PRO A 23 -19.46 6.60 -5.50
C PRO A 23 -18.81 7.97 -5.47
N VAL A 24 -17.59 8.05 -4.94
CA VAL A 24 -16.82 9.30 -4.85
C VAL A 24 -15.58 9.19 -5.72
N LYS A 25 -15.50 10.02 -6.77
CA LYS A 25 -14.34 10.16 -7.67
C LYS A 25 -13.27 11.06 -7.03
N GLY A 26 -12.00 10.78 -7.31
CA GLY A 26 -10.88 11.67 -6.99
C GLY A 26 -10.43 11.65 -5.53
N VAL A 27 -10.85 10.66 -4.75
CA VAL A 27 -10.36 10.48 -3.37
C VAL A 27 -8.95 9.90 -3.45
N LEU A 28 -7.98 10.57 -2.80
CA LEU A 28 -6.64 10.04 -2.62
C LEU A 28 -6.65 8.88 -1.62
N ILE A 29 -6.18 7.72 -2.05
CA ILE A 29 -6.00 6.53 -1.21
C ILE A 29 -4.49 6.27 -1.05
N ARG A 30 -4.09 6.03 0.20
CA ARG A 30 -2.73 5.66 0.60
C ARG A 30 -2.80 4.40 1.43
N ALA A 31 -1.99 3.40 1.09
CA ALA A 31 -1.78 2.23 1.94
C ALA A 31 -0.44 2.40 2.65
N THR A 32 -0.43 2.19 3.96
CA THR A 32 0.75 2.35 4.78
C THR A 32 0.99 1.12 5.63
N ASP A 33 2.26 0.78 5.82
CA ASP A 33 2.69 -0.20 6.80
C ASP A 33 2.79 0.50 8.16
N LEU A 34 1.95 0.05 9.09
CA LEU A 34 1.84 0.65 10.42
C LEU A 34 2.63 -0.22 11.41
N ASP A 35 3.95 0.01 11.44
CA ASP A 35 4.84 -0.61 12.41
C ASP A 35 4.96 0.30 13.64
N PRO A 36 4.60 -0.16 14.85
CA PRO A 36 4.73 0.63 16.08
C PRO A 36 6.14 1.14 16.39
N GLN A 37 7.18 0.55 15.79
CA GLN A 37 8.58 0.89 16.02
C GLN A 37 9.17 1.80 14.93
N THR A 38 8.44 2.08 13.85
CA THR A 38 8.93 2.92 12.75
C THR A 38 7.91 3.97 12.34
N SER A 39 8.36 5.02 11.63
CA SER A 39 7.44 5.99 11.04
C SER A 39 6.57 5.32 9.98
N GLU A 40 5.34 5.82 9.84
CA GLU A 40 4.39 5.36 8.83
C GLU A 40 5.05 5.32 7.44
N LYS A 41 5.05 4.15 6.81
CA LYS A 41 5.69 3.95 5.51
C LYS A 41 4.66 3.64 4.45
N LEU A 42 4.68 4.42 3.36
CA LEU A 42 3.84 4.14 2.20
C LEU A 42 4.24 2.80 1.55
N ILE A 43 3.23 1.95 1.30
CA ILE A 43 3.37 0.73 0.50
C ILE A 43 2.67 0.93 -0.84
N GLY A 44 3.38 0.57 -1.92
CA GLY A 44 2.94 0.88 -3.28
C GLY A 44 2.98 2.39 -3.57
N GLY A 45 1.95 2.89 -4.27
CA GLY A 45 1.84 4.29 -4.67
C GLY A 45 0.50 4.92 -4.27
N HIS A 46 0.44 6.24 -4.40
CA HIS A 46 -0.81 7.00 -4.31
C HIS A 46 -1.75 6.63 -5.46
N VAL A 47 -3.02 6.38 -5.15
CA VAL A 47 -4.04 6.16 -6.17
C VAL A 47 -5.26 7.03 -5.90
N TYR A 48 -5.95 7.41 -6.97
CA TYR A 48 -7.19 8.17 -6.88
C TYR A 48 -8.35 7.29 -7.28
N THR A 49 -9.50 7.43 -6.61
CA THR A 49 -10.70 6.71 -6.99
C THR A 49 -11.23 7.15 -8.37
N ASP A 50 -11.71 6.19 -9.15
CA ASP A 50 -12.32 6.45 -10.46
C ASP A 50 -13.78 6.96 -10.36
N GLU A 51 -14.46 7.10 -11.49
CA GLU A 51 -15.87 7.54 -11.57
C GLU A 51 -16.85 6.60 -10.86
N LYS A 52 -16.45 5.34 -10.65
CA LYS A 52 -17.21 4.33 -9.91
C LYS A 52 -16.73 4.22 -8.46
N GLY A 53 -15.89 5.16 -8.00
CA GLY A 53 -15.32 5.18 -6.66
C GLY A 53 -14.28 4.08 -6.42
N LYS A 54 -13.85 3.37 -7.45
CA LYS A 54 -12.96 2.21 -7.32
C LYS A 54 -11.52 2.63 -7.20
N TYR A 55 -10.74 1.88 -6.43
CA TYR A 55 -9.29 2.01 -6.34
C TYR A 55 -8.63 0.64 -6.33
N ILE A 56 -7.38 0.58 -6.82
CA ILE A 56 -6.53 -0.60 -6.79
C ILE A 56 -5.12 -0.14 -6.44
N ILE A 57 -4.56 -0.63 -5.34
CA ILE A 57 -3.16 -0.45 -4.96
C ILE A 57 -2.45 -1.78 -5.18
N THR A 58 -1.41 -1.76 -6.00
CA THR A 58 -0.53 -2.89 -6.22
C THR A 58 0.81 -2.62 -5.56
N PHE A 59 1.32 -3.58 -4.80
CA PHE A 59 2.62 -3.46 -4.12
C PHE A 59 3.31 -4.83 -4.08
N ARG A 60 4.61 -4.82 -3.79
CA ARG A 60 5.43 -6.02 -3.68
C ARG A 60 5.76 -6.31 -2.22
N GLU A 61 6.06 -7.56 -1.94
CA GLU A 61 6.61 -8.00 -0.65
C GLU A 61 7.84 -7.18 -0.20
N SER A 62 8.62 -6.68 -1.16
CA SER A 62 9.78 -5.83 -0.91
C SER A 62 9.43 -4.43 -0.41
N ASP A 63 8.22 -3.95 -0.68
CA ASP A 63 7.76 -2.64 -0.22
C ASP A 63 7.55 -2.62 1.31
N PHE A 64 7.26 -3.78 1.93
CA PHE A 64 7.26 -3.91 3.40
C PHE A 64 8.66 -3.92 4.00
N ARG A 65 9.65 -4.52 3.32
CA ARG A 65 10.99 -4.74 3.89
C ARG A 65 11.89 -3.53 3.74
N THR A 66 11.73 -2.53 4.60
CA THR A 66 12.80 -1.55 4.85
C THR A 66 13.86 -2.18 5.74
N ARG A 67 15.13 -1.98 5.37
CA ARG A 67 16.32 -2.51 6.04
C ARG A 67 16.64 -1.79 7.36
N ASP A 68 15.61 -1.33 8.07
CA ASP A 68 15.77 -0.46 9.25
C ASP A 68 15.43 -1.17 10.56
N ARG A 69 15.41 -2.50 10.59
CA ARG A 69 15.85 -3.19 11.80
C ARG A 69 17.35 -2.94 11.95
N LYS A 70 17.71 -1.76 12.48
CA LYS A 70 18.96 -1.63 13.25
C LYS A 70 18.93 -2.81 14.21
N LYS A 71 19.81 -3.80 14.00
CA LYS A 71 20.14 -4.74 15.07
C LYS A 71 20.60 -3.87 16.22
N VAL A 72 19.76 -3.72 17.24
CA VAL A 72 20.24 -3.24 18.53
C VAL A 72 21.27 -4.30 18.96
N PRO A 73 22.55 -3.96 19.15
CA PRO A 73 23.52 -4.92 19.64
C PRO A 73 23.09 -5.32 21.05
N THR A 74 22.87 -6.62 21.26
CA THR A 74 22.76 -7.20 22.61
C THR A 74 24.16 -7.47 23.15
#